data_AF-A0A7V4XAG4-F1
#
_entry.id   AF-A0A7V4XAG4-F1
#
_cell.length_a   1.000
_cell.length_b   1.000
_cell.length_c   1.000
_cell.angle_alpha   90.00
_cell.angle_beta   90.00
_cell.angle_gamma   90.00
#
_symmetry.space_group_name_H-M   'P 1'
#
loop_
_entity.id
_entity.type
_entity.pdbx_description
1 polymer ?
#
loop_
_entity_poly.entity_id
_entity_poly.type
_entity_poly.pdbx_seq_one_letter_code
_entity_poly.pdbx_strand_id
1 'polypeptide(L)'
;MAIQNVTRFSHSNDLKSISPQCLAQLLSPHTDFLKSRGLRVPESGTDAGNLDYTHLSNILMAADLSVPGELVNALHYIHETAAPEVMEYLLKESERVGIYIDSSELTPADLAVRLWLAGGHVLEHRYGERFLIKPCASIYYQEKRSYISTFREPCPSLVRAFEGDLDEQFDRTKRGRGCRVYVYTRTDGIWFLVWHGGTYRREGCIVHGESSCVCYRPELYDMLVYQPTARELRINAGTHEDRQIYRKLFGRHFFGDDNHFPGTAIYTLEPLRTDGKRALVCSDVVGMELVTLRRIEFVVGGMFRLTETWEADDLLAAMNGAVNIPHNSRLVEGGFSIKFSDSKIPRDVALRPSNMIYYQRDSDRVMVEPWLRLRGFARNGHLLLVFLLGFVYCWLQDIDAVLSCLPDGIT
;
A
#
# COMPACT_ATOMS: atom_id res chain seq x y z
N MET A 1 -20.73 9.22 4.30
CA MET A 1 -20.43 9.11 2.88
C MET A 1 -19.91 10.47 2.47
N ALA A 2 -18.63 10.57 2.08
CA ALA A 2 -18.39 11.40 0.90
C ALA A 2 -19.26 10.75 -0.18
N ILE A 3 -20.11 11.52 -0.85
CA ILE A 3 -20.86 11.02 -2.00
C ILE A 3 -19.80 10.56 -3.00
N GLN A 4 -19.44 9.27 -2.95
CA GLN A 4 -18.56 8.64 -3.93
C GLN A 4 -19.26 8.87 -5.27
N ASN A 5 -18.52 9.38 -6.27
CA ASN A 5 -19.04 10.01 -7.48
C ASN A 5 -20.18 9.21 -8.19
N VAL A 6 -21.42 9.42 -7.75
CA VAL A 6 -22.66 8.95 -8.44
C VAL A 6 -22.78 9.62 -9.81
N THR A 7 -22.02 10.70 -10.03
CA THR A 7 -21.87 11.43 -11.29
C THR A 7 -21.42 10.56 -12.46
N ARG A 8 -20.79 9.40 -12.23
CA ARG A 8 -20.47 8.45 -13.31
C ARG A 8 -21.70 7.64 -13.76
N PHE A 9 -22.44 7.05 -12.82
CA PHE A 9 -23.68 6.28 -13.10
C PHE A 9 -24.88 7.13 -13.50
N SER A 10 -24.68 8.43 -13.53
CA SER A 10 -25.57 9.44 -14.10
C SER A 10 -25.64 9.39 -15.62
N HIS A 11 -24.88 8.51 -16.28
CA HIS A 11 -24.88 8.34 -17.72
C HIS A 11 -25.54 7.02 -18.12
N SER A 12 -26.60 7.11 -18.93
CA SER A 12 -27.36 5.95 -19.40
C SER A 12 -26.52 4.93 -20.18
N ASN A 13 -25.40 5.35 -20.78
CA ASN A 13 -24.48 4.46 -21.48
C ASN A 13 -23.74 3.50 -20.53
N ASP A 14 -23.39 3.95 -19.32
CA ASP A 14 -22.70 3.10 -18.35
C ASP A 14 -23.66 2.02 -17.81
N LEU A 15 -24.92 2.37 -17.58
CA LEU A 15 -25.96 1.41 -17.17
C LEU A 15 -26.27 0.39 -18.29
N LYS A 16 -26.20 0.80 -19.55
CA LYS A 16 -26.39 -0.09 -20.72
C LYS A 16 -25.26 -1.09 -20.91
N SER A 17 -24.12 -0.92 -20.24
CA SER A 17 -23.04 -1.92 -20.27
C SER A 17 -23.39 -3.18 -19.47
N ILE A 18 -24.36 -3.09 -18.56
CA ILE A 18 -24.88 -4.21 -17.77
C ILE A 18 -26.10 -4.80 -18.50
N SER A 19 -26.17 -6.12 -18.61
CA SER A 19 -27.32 -6.80 -19.17
C SER A 19 -28.60 -6.43 -18.38
N PRO A 20 -29.75 -6.30 -19.05
CA PRO A 20 -30.98 -5.91 -18.39
C PRO A 20 -31.37 -6.85 -17.24
N GLN A 21 -31.03 -8.14 -17.37
CA GLN A 21 -31.29 -9.15 -16.35
C GLN A 21 -30.43 -8.94 -15.10
N CYS A 22 -29.12 -8.74 -15.26
CA CYS A 22 -28.23 -8.46 -14.13
C CYS A 22 -28.60 -7.14 -13.44
N LEU A 23 -28.94 -6.11 -14.22
CA LEU A 23 -29.36 -4.82 -13.68
C LEU A 23 -30.68 -4.93 -12.90
N ALA A 24 -31.68 -5.66 -13.42
CA ALA A 24 -32.93 -5.90 -12.70
C ALA A 24 -32.71 -6.64 -11.37
N GLN A 25 -31.83 -7.65 -11.35
CA GLN A 25 -31.45 -8.36 -10.12
C GLN A 25 -30.76 -7.42 -9.11
N LEU A 26 -29.85 -6.56 -9.58
CA LEU A 26 -29.16 -5.58 -8.75
C LEU A 26 -30.13 -4.56 -8.13
N LEU A 27 -31.16 -4.13 -8.87
CA LEU A 27 -32.12 -3.13 -8.43
C LEU A 27 -33.27 -3.71 -7.58
N SER A 28 -33.48 -5.04 -7.62
CA SER A 28 -34.59 -5.72 -6.93
C SER A 28 -34.67 -5.41 -5.42
N PRO A 29 -33.57 -5.36 -4.65
CA PRO A 29 -33.62 -5.00 -3.23
C PRO A 29 -34.09 -3.56 -2.97
N HIS A 30 -34.05 -2.69 -3.98
CA HIS A 30 -34.32 -1.25 -3.86
C HIS A 30 -35.60 -0.83 -4.58
N THR A 31 -36.51 -1.77 -4.89
CA THR A 31 -37.73 -1.51 -5.66
C THR A 31 -38.63 -0.46 -5.01
N ASP A 32 -38.73 -0.43 -3.69
CA ASP A 32 -39.64 0.50 -2.99
C ASP A 32 -39.16 1.94 -3.12
N PHE A 33 -37.84 2.15 -3.00
CA PHE A 33 -37.22 3.44 -3.26
C PHE A 33 -37.44 3.87 -4.71
N LEU A 34 -37.17 3.00 -5.69
CA LEU A 34 -37.30 3.32 -7.11
C LEU A 34 -38.76 3.59 -7.50
N LYS A 35 -39.71 2.83 -6.93
CA LYS A 35 -41.16 3.07 -7.10
C LYS A 35 -41.57 4.42 -6.54
N SER A 36 -41.05 4.82 -5.37
CA SER A 36 -41.33 6.15 -4.79
C SER A 36 -40.87 7.31 -5.70
N ARG A 37 -39.88 7.05 -6.56
CA ARG A 37 -39.35 7.99 -7.56
C ARG A 37 -39.97 7.79 -8.95
N GLY A 38 -41.00 6.95 -9.08
CA GLY A 38 -41.75 6.73 -10.32
C GLY A 38 -41.13 5.74 -11.30
N LEU A 39 -40.07 5.00 -10.92
CA LEU A 39 -39.45 3.96 -11.74
C LEU A 39 -39.95 2.57 -11.33
N ARG A 40 -40.40 1.78 -12.31
CA ARG A 40 -40.73 0.36 -12.11
C ARG A 40 -39.54 -0.50 -12.52
N VAL A 41 -39.06 -1.33 -11.59
CA VAL A 41 -38.06 -2.36 -11.88
C VAL A 41 -38.79 -3.58 -12.42
N PRO A 42 -38.48 -4.04 -13.65
CA PRO A 42 -39.09 -5.24 -14.21
C PRO A 42 -38.64 -6.48 -13.43
N GLU A 43 -39.51 -7.50 -13.37
CA GLU A 43 -39.15 -8.79 -12.78
C GLU A 43 -38.04 -9.47 -13.60
N SER A 44 -37.13 -10.15 -12.90
CA SER A 44 -36.00 -10.84 -13.54
C SER A 44 -36.50 -11.97 -14.43
N GLY A 45 -36.24 -11.89 -15.74
CA GLY A 45 -36.61 -12.93 -16.70
C GLY A 45 -37.19 -12.39 -18.00
N THR A 46 -38.50 -12.14 -18.03
CA THR A 46 -39.27 -11.92 -19.26
C THR A 46 -39.41 -10.45 -19.69
N ASP A 47 -39.30 -9.49 -18.77
CA ASP A 47 -39.52 -8.05 -19.04
C ASP A 47 -38.30 -7.17 -18.78
N ALA A 48 -37.13 -7.77 -18.51
CA ALA A 48 -35.93 -7.04 -18.11
C ALA A 48 -35.49 -5.96 -19.12
N GLY A 49 -35.76 -6.17 -20.42
CA GLY A 49 -35.44 -5.23 -21.50
C GLY A 49 -36.25 -3.93 -21.49
N ASN A 50 -37.34 -3.83 -20.72
CA ASN A 50 -38.24 -2.66 -20.66
C ASN A 50 -37.84 -1.62 -19.60
N LEU A 51 -36.64 -1.70 -19.03
CA LEU A 51 -36.17 -0.73 -18.04
C LEU A 51 -35.91 0.65 -18.67
N ASP A 52 -36.48 1.71 -18.09
CA ASP A 52 -36.23 3.08 -18.50
C ASP A 52 -34.88 3.58 -17.95
N TYR A 53 -33.81 3.33 -18.71
CA TYR A 53 -32.45 3.75 -18.38
C TYR A 53 -32.32 5.26 -18.18
N THR A 54 -33.06 6.07 -18.94
CA THR A 54 -32.99 7.54 -18.85
C THR A 54 -33.58 8.01 -17.53
N HIS A 55 -34.72 7.44 -17.13
CA HIS A 55 -35.34 7.75 -15.85
C HIS A 55 -34.49 7.26 -14.67
N LEU A 56 -33.92 6.05 -14.75
CA LEU A 56 -32.96 5.57 -13.75
C LEU A 56 -31.74 6.49 -13.63
N SER A 57 -31.17 6.89 -14.76
CA SER A 57 -30.05 7.83 -14.83
C SER A 57 -30.40 9.14 -14.13
N ASN A 58 -31.57 9.72 -14.39
CA ASN A 58 -32.04 10.96 -13.77
C ASN A 58 -32.22 10.81 -12.25
N ILE A 59 -32.72 9.67 -11.77
CA ILE A 59 -32.84 9.38 -10.34
C ILE A 59 -31.46 9.36 -9.68
N LEU A 60 -30.46 8.77 -10.34
CA LEU A 60 -29.07 8.74 -9.86
C LEU A 60 -28.37 10.11 -9.97
N MET A 61 -28.68 10.93 -10.99
CA MET A 61 -28.16 12.30 -11.12
C MET A 61 -28.69 13.24 -10.05
N ALA A 62 -29.99 13.09 -9.73
CA ALA A 62 -30.68 13.91 -8.75
C ALA A 62 -30.39 13.45 -7.30
N ALA A 63 -29.49 12.49 -7.11
CA ALA A 63 -29.22 11.81 -5.84
C ALA A 63 -28.99 12.79 -4.69
N ASP A 64 -30.02 12.94 -3.86
CA ASP A 64 -29.95 13.52 -2.53
C ASP A 64 -29.58 12.42 -1.52
N LEU A 65 -29.54 12.74 -0.22
CA LEU A 65 -29.21 11.78 0.84
C LEU A 65 -30.21 10.62 0.98
N SER A 66 -31.30 10.56 0.20
CA SER A 66 -32.32 9.50 0.26
C SER A 66 -32.03 8.30 -0.63
N VAL A 67 -31.04 8.37 -1.53
CA VAL A 67 -30.63 7.21 -2.34
C VAL A 67 -30.04 6.13 -1.42
N PRO A 68 -30.47 4.86 -1.53
CA PRO A 68 -29.91 3.77 -0.73
C PRO A 68 -28.39 3.67 -0.91
N GLY A 69 -27.66 3.78 0.20
CA GLY A 69 -26.19 3.70 0.18
C GLY A 69 -25.64 2.38 -0.37
N GLU A 70 -26.35 1.29 -0.14
CA GLU A 70 -26.00 -0.03 -0.67
C GLU A 70 -26.02 -0.06 -2.21
N LEU A 71 -27.02 0.58 -2.84
CA LEU A 71 -27.11 0.70 -4.29
C LEU A 71 -25.94 1.53 -4.85
N VAL A 72 -25.63 2.65 -4.19
CA VAL A 72 -24.52 3.52 -4.59
C VAL A 72 -23.19 2.77 -4.51
N ASN A 73 -22.94 2.06 -3.40
CA ASN A 73 -21.73 1.27 -3.22
C ASN A 73 -21.63 0.15 -4.27
N ALA A 74 -22.73 -0.57 -4.51
CA ALA A 74 -22.77 -1.65 -5.48
C ALA A 74 -22.38 -1.16 -6.86
N LEU A 75 -23.04 -0.10 -7.34
CA LEU A 75 -22.73 0.52 -8.63
C LEU A 75 -21.26 0.92 -8.68
N HIS A 76 -20.77 1.64 -7.66
CA HIS A 76 -19.37 2.08 -7.57
C HIS A 76 -18.37 0.93 -7.74
N TYR A 77 -18.47 -0.14 -6.96
CA TYR A 77 -17.56 -1.28 -7.06
C TYR A 77 -17.67 -2.01 -8.40
N ILE A 78 -18.89 -2.17 -8.92
CA ILE A 78 -19.13 -2.79 -10.23
C ILE A 78 -18.37 -2.02 -11.31
N HIS A 79 -18.54 -0.70 -11.40
CA HIS A 79 -17.84 0.10 -12.42
C HIS A 79 -16.33 0.09 -12.28
N GLU A 80 -15.83 0.24 -11.05
CA GLU A 80 -14.39 0.30 -10.81
C GLU A 80 -13.69 -1.05 -11.10
N THR A 81 -14.46 -2.13 -11.27
CA THR A 81 -13.94 -3.48 -11.58
C THR A 81 -14.41 -4.04 -12.94
N ALA A 82 -15.40 -3.42 -13.60
CA ALA A 82 -15.97 -3.83 -14.89
C ALA A 82 -15.11 -3.42 -16.10
N ALA A 83 -13.83 -3.78 -16.10
CA ALA A 83 -12.91 -3.55 -17.22
C ALA A 83 -12.51 -4.87 -17.90
N PRO A 84 -12.40 -4.93 -19.24
CA PRO A 84 -11.99 -6.15 -19.95
C PRO A 84 -10.67 -6.73 -19.44
N GLU A 85 -9.71 -5.88 -19.09
CA GLU A 85 -8.39 -6.27 -18.58
C GLU A 85 -8.46 -6.91 -17.19
N VAL A 86 -9.56 -6.70 -16.46
CA VAL A 86 -9.79 -7.23 -15.10
C VAL A 86 -10.60 -8.53 -15.14
N MET A 87 -11.29 -8.82 -16.25
CA MET A 87 -12.21 -9.95 -16.36
C MET A 87 -11.54 -11.31 -16.09
N GLU A 88 -10.38 -11.58 -16.68
CA GLU A 88 -9.65 -12.85 -16.48
C GLU A 88 -9.29 -13.07 -15.01
N TYR A 89 -8.88 -12.01 -14.30
CA TYR A 89 -8.60 -12.06 -12.87
C TYR A 89 -9.86 -12.40 -12.07
N LEU A 90 -10.99 -11.73 -12.37
CA LEU A 90 -12.24 -11.94 -11.64
C LEU A 90 -12.79 -13.36 -11.82
N LEU A 91 -12.64 -13.96 -13.00
CA LEU A 91 -13.02 -15.36 -13.26
C LEU A 91 -12.16 -16.34 -12.44
N LYS A 92 -10.83 -16.15 -12.44
CA LYS A 92 -9.92 -17.00 -11.64
C LYS A 92 -10.21 -16.89 -10.14
N GLU A 93 -10.44 -15.68 -9.65
CA GLU A 93 -10.77 -15.46 -8.24
C GLU A 93 -12.15 -15.98 -7.88
N SER A 94 -13.15 -15.88 -8.77
CA SER A 94 -14.47 -16.44 -8.53
C SER A 94 -14.42 -17.96 -8.40
N GLU A 95 -13.68 -18.64 -9.27
CA GLU A 95 -13.43 -20.08 -9.17
C GLU A 95 -12.74 -20.44 -7.85
N ARG A 96 -11.70 -19.68 -7.47
CA ARG A 96 -10.94 -19.91 -6.23
C ARG A 96 -11.82 -19.80 -4.98
N VAL A 97 -12.78 -18.88 -4.96
CA VAL A 97 -13.71 -18.67 -3.84
C VAL A 97 -14.98 -19.54 -3.97
N GLY A 98 -15.08 -20.37 -5.02
CA GLY A 98 -16.19 -21.30 -5.22
C GLY A 98 -17.47 -20.66 -5.76
N ILE A 99 -17.37 -19.46 -6.36
CA ILE A 99 -18.47 -18.79 -7.05
C ILE A 99 -18.42 -19.21 -8.52
N TYR A 100 -19.29 -20.14 -8.91
CA TYR A 100 -19.45 -20.56 -10.30
C TYR A 100 -20.46 -19.69 -11.03
N ILE A 101 -20.02 -19.07 -12.13
CA ILE A 101 -20.85 -18.24 -12.98
C ILE A 101 -21.03 -18.96 -14.32
N ASP A 102 -22.18 -19.60 -14.47
CA ASP A 102 -22.55 -20.27 -15.71
C ASP A 102 -23.13 -19.24 -16.70
N SER A 103 -22.31 -18.82 -17.67
CA SER A 103 -22.74 -18.01 -18.82
C SER A 103 -21.63 -17.94 -19.87
N SER A 104 -21.92 -18.37 -21.10
CA SER A 104 -21.00 -18.25 -22.24
C SER A 104 -20.91 -16.84 -22.82
N GLU A 105 -21.90 -15.99 -22.55
CA GLU A 105 -21.98 -14.61 -23.03
C GLU A 105 -22.01 -13.67 -21.82
N LEU A 106 -20.85 -13.51 -21.16
CA LEU A 106 -20.72 -12.66 -19.98
C LEU A 106 -19.87 -11.44 -20.31
N THR A 107 -20.43 -10.24 -20.15
CA THR A 107 -19.63 -9.01 -20.21
C THR A 107 -18.88 -8.79 -18.88
N PRO A 108 -17.81 -7.98 -18.86
CA PRO A 108 -17.13 -7.63 -17.59
C PRO A 108 -18.07 -7.01 -16.55
N ALA A 109 -19.05 -6.22 -17.00
CA ALA A 109 -20.03 -5.59 -16.13
C ALA A 109 -21.02 -6.62 -15.54
N ASP A 110 -21.48 -7.58 -16.36
CA ASP A 110 -22.33 -8.69 -15.88
C ASP A 110 -21.63 -9.58 -14.88
N LEU A 111 -20.35 -9.90 -15.14
CA LEU A 111 -19.50 -10.64 -14.21
C LEU A 111 -19.42 -9.90 -12.87
N ALA A 112 -19.13 -8.60 -12.90
CA ALA A 112 -19.06 -7.78 -11.70
C ALA A 112 -20.40 -7.76 -10.95
N VAL A 113 -21.55 -7.59 -11.62
CA VAL A 113 -22.86 -7.65 -10.96
C VAL A 113 -23.08 -9.00 -10.27
N ARG A 114 -22.81 -10.11 -10.96
CA ARG A 114 -22.99 -11.46 -10.39
C ARG A 114 -22.09 -11.69 -9.18
N LEU A 115 -20.85 -11.24 -9.22
CA LEU A 115 -19.92 -11.32 -8.08
C LEU A 115 -20.34 -10.42 -6.92
N TRP A 116 -20.93 -9.27 -7.21
CA TRP A 116 -21.53 -8.42 -6.18
C TRP A 116 -22.69 -9.11 -5.47
N LEU A 117 -23.63 -9.67 -6.24
CA LEU A 117 -24.78 -10.42 -5.71
C LEU A 117 -24.37 -11.68 -4.92
N ALA A 118 -23.21 -12.27 -5.23
CA ALA A 118 -22.61 -13.37 -4.48
C ALA A 118 -21.86 -12.93 -3.19
N GLY A 119 -21.90 -11.64 -2.84
CA GLY A 119 -21.40 -11.11 -1.57
C GLY A 119 -20.28 -10.07 -1.67
N GLY A 120 -19.96 -9.55 -2.86
CA GLY A 120 -19.14 -8.34 -3.06
C GLY A 120 -17.64 -8.44 -2.79
N HIS A 121 -17.21 -9.36 -1.93
CA HIS A 121 -15.83 -9.46 -1.43
C HIS A 121 -14.76 -9.58 -2.54
N VAL A 122 -15.06 -10.26 -3.66
CA VAL A 122 -14.12 -10.37 -4.79
C VAL A 122 -13.86 -9.00 -5.42
N LEU A 123 -14.90 -8.18 -5.57
CA LEU A 123 -14.77 -6.84 -6.14
C LEU A 123 -14.10 -5.88 -5.15
N GLU A 124 -14.44 -5.97 -3.87
CA GLU A 124 -13.81 -5.18 -2.81
C GLU A 124 -12.31 -5.47 -2.73
N HIS A 125 -11.91 -6.75 -2.77
CA HIS A 125 -10.52 -7.18 -2.83
C HIS A 125 -9.81 -6.55 -4.05
N ARG A 126 -10.41 -6.69 -5.24
CA ARG A 126 -9.83 -6.13 -6.48
C ARG A 126 -9.72 -4.62 -6.46
N TYR A 127 -10.71 -3.93 -5.91
CA TYR A 127 -10.68 -2.48 -5.74
C TYR A 127 -9.57 -2.06 -4.77
N GLY A 128 -9.44 -2.79 -3.66
CA GLY A 128 -8.42 -2.59 -2.64
C GLY A 128 -6.98 -2.59 -3.19
N GLU A 129 -6.67 -3.47 -4.15
CA GLU A 129 -5.34 -3.56 -4.77
C GLU A 129 -4.80 -2.22 -5.30
N ARG A 130 -5.68 -1.31 -5.72
CA ARG A 130 -5.28 0.02 -6.23
C ARG A 130 -4.59 0.88 -5.18
N PHE A 131 -4.88 0.63 -3.90
CA PHE A 131 -4.26 1.36 -2.79
C PHE A 131 -2.88 0.84 -2.41
N LEU A 132 -2.45 -0.33 -2.94
CA LEU A 132 -1.10 -0.87 -2.71
C LEU A 132 0.00 0.04 -3.26
N ILE A 133 -0.29 0.89 -4.25
CA ILE A 133 0.70 1.67 -5.00
C ILE A 133 0.85 3.10 -4.46
N LYS A 134 0.01 3.53 -3.52
CA LYS A 134 0.02 4.93 -3.06
C LYS A 134 1.32 5.24 -2.28
N PRO A 135 2.12 6.23 -2.70
CA PRO A 135 3.31 6.64 -1.96
C PRO A 135 2.90 7.23 -0.60
N CYS A 136 3.34 6.61 0.49
CA CYS A 136 3.38 7.26 1.79
C CYS A 136 4.70 6.92 2.49
N ALA A 137 5.11 7.80 3.41
CA ALA A 137 6.22 7.52 4.31
C ALA A 137 5.99 6.18 5.02
N SER A 138 6.95 5.27 4.87
CA SER A 138 6.87 3.92 5.46
C SER A 138 7.79 3.84 6.66
N ILE A 139 7.35 3.14 7.70
CA ILE A 139 8.20 2.81 8.85
C ILE A 139 8.61 1.35 8.77
N TYR A 140 9.88 1.10 9.00
CA TYR A 140 10.52 -0.20 8.83
C TYR A 140 10.89 -0.81 10.19
N TYR A 141 10.73 -2.12 10.31
CA TYR A 141 11.00 -2.84 11.53
C TYR A 141 11.76 -4.13 11.21
N GLN A 142 12.93 -4.30 11.80
CA GLN A 142 13.71 -5.53 11.68
C GLN A 142 13.24 -6.55 12.73
N GLU A 143 13.21 -7.83 12.38
CA GLU A 143 13.00 -8.92 13.35
C GLU A 143 14.09 -8.99 14.42
N LYS A 144 13.76 -9.58 15.58
CA LYS A 144 14.73 -10.01 16.60
C LYS A 144 15.71 -11.04 16.01
N ARG A 145 17.00 -10.85 16.31
CA ARG A 145 18.11 -11.66 15.78
C ARG A 145 18.24 -13.09 16.35
N SER A 146 17.28 -13.59 17.10
CA SER A 146 17.49 -14.79 17.91
C SER A 146 17.16 -16.12 17.20
N TYR A 147 16.39 -16.13 16.11
CA TYR A 147 16.01 -17.37 15.39
C TYR A 147 15.77 -17.11 13.91
N ILE A 148 15.91 -18.10 13.02
CA ILE A 148 15.38 -18.00 11.65
C ILE A 148 13.87 -18.21 11.77
N SER A 149 13.07 -17.18 11.52
CA SER A 149 11.62 -17.35 11.43
C SER A 149 11.30 -17.92 10.04
N THR A 150 10.59 -19.04 9.98
CA THR A 150 10.00 -19.51 8.72
C THR A 150 8.62 -18.91 8.61
N PHE A 151 8.53 -17.77 7.93
CA PHE A 151 7.23 -17.21 7.58
C PHE A 151 6.53 -18.12 6.57
N ARG A 152 5.29 -18.49 6.87
CA ARG A 152 4.42 -19.21 5.94
C ARG A 152 3.27 -18.30 5.56
N GLU A 153 2.81 -18.43 4.32
CA GLU A 153 1.61 -17.73 3.89
C GLU A 153 0.45 -18.04 4.85
N PRO A 154 -0.22 -17.01 5.38
CA PRO A 154 -1.15 -17.21 6.48
C PRO A 154 -2.45 -17.87 5.99
N CYS A 155 -2.91 -18.88 6.72
CA CYS A 155 -4.20 -19.48 6.43
C CYS A 155 -5.35 -18.50 6.77
N PRO A 156 -6.53 -18.64 6.14
CA PRO A 156 -7.65 -17.71 6.35
C PRO A 156 -8.07 -17.56 7.81
N SER A 157 -8.02 -18.64 8.61
CA SER A 157 -8.37 -18.59 10.04
C SER A 157 -7.43 -17.71 10.86
N LEU A 158 -6.14 -17.66 10.52
CA LEU A 158 -5.17 -16.79 11.18
C LEU A 158 -5.42 -15.33 10.81
N VAL A 159 -5.71 -15.05 9.54
CA VAL A 159 -6.07 -13.70 9.08
C VAL A 159 -7.34 -13.21 9.77
N ARG A 160 -8.36 -14.07 9.92
CA ARG A 160 -9.59 -13.75 10.68
C ARG A 160 -9.32 -13.44 12.15
N ALA A 161 -8.43 -14.18 12.81
CA ALA A 161 -8.06 -13.91 14.19
C ALA A 161 -7.34 -12.55 14.31
N PHE A 162 -6.47 -12.23 13.35
CA PHE A 162 -5.80 -10.94 13.26
C PHE A 162 -6.79 -9.78 13.01
N GLU A 163 -7.77 -9.95 12.12
CA GLU A 163 -8.89 -9.01 11.91
C GLU A 163 -9.67 -8.76 13.21
N GLY A 164 -10.00 -9.82 13.96
CA GLY A 164 -10.76 -9.71 15.21
C GLY A 164 -10.05 -8.87 16.26
N ASP A 165 -8.74 -9.06 16.44
CA ASP A 165 -7.95 -8.28 17.39
C ASP A 165 -7.77 -6.82 16.93
N LEU A 166 -7.64 -6.58 15.62
CA LEU A 166 -7.62 -5.23 15.05
C LEU A 166 -8.94 -4.51 15.29
N ASP A 167 -10.07 -5.19 15.10
CA ASP A 167 -11.40 -4.67 15.38
C ASP A 167 -11.54 -4.21 16.84
N GLU A 168 -11.00 -4.96 17.80
CA GLU A 168 -11.00 -4.51 19.20
C GLU A 168 -10.23 -3.20 19.41
N GLN A 169 -9.07 -3.04 18.74
CA GLN A 169 -8.27 -1.81 18.85
C GLN A 169 -8.95 -0.62 18.15
N PHE A 170 -9.56 -0.85 16.99
CA PHE A 170 -10.28 0.18 16.26
C PHE A 170 -11.55 0.62 16.99
N ASP A 171 -12.28 -0.30 17.60
CA ASP A 171 -13.46 0.00 18.41
C ASP A 171 -13.10 0.86 19.63
N ARG A 172 -12.01 0.49 20.34
CA ARG A 172 -11.47 1.28 21.48
C ARG A 172 -11.10 2.71 21.08
N THR A 173 -10.58 2.89 19.86
CA THR A 173 -10.17 4.20 19.31
C THR A 173 -11.29 4.89 18.51
N LYS A 174 -12.55 4.46 18.67
CA LYS A 174 -13.76 5.05 18.04
C LYS A 174 -13.75 5.03 16.52
N ARG A 175 -13.04 4.05 15.95
CA ARG A 175 -13.02 3.70 14.53
C ARG A 175 -13.96 2.57 14.16
N GLY A 176 -14.63 1.98 15.14
CA GLY A 176 -15.59 0.89 14.95
C GLY A 176 -14.93 -0.42 14.54
N ARG A 177 -15.78 -1.39 14.21
CA ARG A 177 -15.41 -2.75 13.81
C ARG A 177 -15.67 -2.97 12.32
N GLY A 178 -15.35 -4.17 11.83
CA GLY A 178 -15.53 -4.58 10.46
C GLY A 178 -14.28 -4.41 9.60
N CYS A 179 -13.09 -4.39 10.21
CA CYS A 179 -11.86 -4.38 9.43
C CYS A 179 -11.71 -5.68 8.64
N ARG A 180 -11.05 -5.57 7.49
CA ARG A 180 -10.67 -6.70 6.65
C ARG A 180 -9.21 -6.60 6.29
N VAL A 181 -8.56 -7.75 6.23
CA VAL A 181 -7.15 -7.87 5.85
C VAL A 181 -7.06 -8.74 4.61
N TYR A 182 -6.60 -8.13 3.53
CA TYR A 182 -6.37 -8.80 2.27
C TYR A 182 -4.87 -9.08 2.11
N VAL A 183 -4.52 -10.34 1.79
CA VAL A 183 -3.13 -10.80 1.73
C VAL A 183 -2.74 -11.07 0.28
N TYR A 184 -1.64 -10.46 -0.16
CA TYR A 184 -1.11 -10.58 -1.52
C TYR A 184 0.36 -11.01 -1.48
N THR A 185 0.67 -12.13 -2.10
CA THR A 185 2.05 -12.59 -2.25
C THR A 185 2.65 -12.03 -3.55
N ARG A 186 3.74 -11.26 -3.43
CA ARG A 186 4.46 -10.63 -4.54
C ARG A 186 5.94 -11.01 -4.49
N THR A 187 6.66 -10.75 -5.57
CA THR A 187 8.11 -11.02 -5.64
C THR A 187 8.92 -10.21 -4.63
N ASP A 188 8.41 -9.05 -4.19
CA ASP A 188 9.08 -8.13 -3.28
C ASP A 188 8.62 -8.23 -1.82
N GLY A 189 7.71 -9.16 -1.51
CA GLY A 189 7.21 -9.40 -0.16
C GLY A 189 5.76 -9.86 -0.12
N ILE A 190 5.26 -10.03 1.10
CA ILE A 190 3.89 -10.45 1.40
C ILE A 190 3.17 -9.23 1.95
N TRP A 191 2.18 -8.77 1.21
CA TRP A 191 1.47 -7.52 1.45
C TRP A 191 0.15 -7.80 2.16
N PHE A 192 -0.15 -6.99 3.16
CA PHE A 192 -1.37 -7.01 3.95
C PHE A 192 -2.02 -5.65 3.81
N LEU A 193 -3.11 -5.59 3.03
CA LEU A 193 -3.94 -4.41 2.93
C LEU A 193 -4.99 -4.46 4.03
N VAL A 194 -4.91 -3.52 4.98
CA VAL A 194 -5.87 -3.40 6.08
C VAL A 194 -6.90 -2.37 5.70
N TRP A 195 -8.10 -2.86 5.41
CA TRP A 195 -9.29 -2.06 5.17
C TRP A 195 -10.01 -1.81 6.49
N HIS A 196 -10.18 -0.55 6.89
CA HIS A 196 -10.82 -0.22 8.17
C HIS A 196 -11.50 1.15 8.16
N GLY A 197 -12.30 1.41 9.20
CA GLY A 197 -12.92 2.73 9.42
C GLY A 197 -11.95 3.74 10.02
N GLY A 198 -12.12 5.01 9.68
CA GLY A 198 -11.51 6.15 10.40
C GLY A 198 -12.36 6.61 11.58
N THR A 199 -12.00 7.74 12.19
CA THR A 199 -12.80 8.34 13.26
C THR A 199 -14.14 8.83 12.73
N TYR A 200 -15.19 8.73 13.55
CA TYR A 200 -16.52 9.22 13.16
C TYR A 200 -16.48 10.74 12.95
N ARG A 201 -16.91 11.19 11.78
CA ARG A 201 -16.93 12.60 11.36
C ARG A 201 -18.35 13.10 11.26
N ARG A 202 -18.53 14.38 11.59
CA ARG A 202 -19.74 15.15 11.30
C ARG A 202 -19.32 16.33 10.43
N GLU A 203 -19.87 16.41 9.24
CA GLU A 203 -19.63 17.50 8.30
C GLU A 203 -20.94 18.24 8.07
N GLY A 204 -20.89 19.57 8.15
CA GLY A 204 -22.03 20.43 7.83
C GLY A 204 -22.36 20.32 6.34
N CYS A 205 -23.65 20.26 6.00
CA CYS A 205 -24.11 20.25 4.63
C CYS A 205 -25.35 21.13 4.49
N ILE A 206 -25.67 21.53 3.26
CA ILE A 206 -26.93 22.20 2.94
C ILE A 206 -27.81 21.20 2.20
N VAL A 207 -29.02 20.97 2.71
CA VAL A 207 -30.01 20.09 2.09
C VAL A 207 -31.26 20.91 1.85
N HIS A 208 -31.65 21.05 0.59
CA HIS A 208 -32.80 21.89 0.17
C HIS A 208 -32.75 23.35 0.69
N GLY A 209 -31.56 23.94 0.75
CA GLY A 209 -31.37 25.33 1.22
C GLY A 209 -31.31 25.49 2.73
N GLU A 210 -31.48 24.41 3.50
CA GLU A 210 -31.40 24.42 4.96
C GLU A 210 -30.09 23.80 5.46
N SER A 211 -29.58 24.32 6.58
CA SER A 211 -28.40 23.80 7.26
C SER A 211 -28.69 22.46 7.92
N SER A 212 -27.86 21.46 7.59
CA SER A 212 -27.94 20.10 8.11
C SER A 212 -26.53 19.55 8.37
N CYS A 213 -26.42 18.27 8.72
CA CYS A 213 -25.13 17.60 8.84
C CYS A 213 -25.19 16.14 8.38
N VAL A 214 -24.10 15.68 7.78
CA VAL A 214 -23.86 14.27 7.49
C VAL A 214 -22.89 13.73 8.52
N CYS A 215 -23.29 12.66 9.21
CA CYS A 215 -22.42 11.94 10.12
C CYS A 215 -22.00 10.62 9.48
N TYR A 216 -20.70 10.35 9.42
CA TYR A 216 -20.20 9.14 8.78
C TYR A 216 -18.84 8.73 9.31
N ARG A 217 -18.48 7.48 9.01
CA ARG A 217 -17.13 6.98 9.21
C ARG A 217 -16.42 6.90 7.87
N PRO A 218 -15.29 7.60 7.66
CA PRO A 218 -14.54 7.47 6.43
C PRO A 218 -13.90 6.08 6.36
N GLU A 219 -13.76 5.60 5.14
CA GLU A 219 -13.07 4.36 4.83
C GLU A 219 -11.58 4.65 4.62
N LEU A 220 -10.71 3.85 5.23
CA LEU A 220 -9.26 4.01 5.20
C LEU A 220 -8.58 2.69 4.85
N TYR A 221 -7.37 2.82 4.30
CA TYR A 221 -6.52 1.72 3.91
C TYR A 221 -5.12 1.95 4.49
N ASP A 222 -4.68 1.01 5.31
CA ASP A 222 -3.30 0.91 5.79
C ASP A 222 -2.65 -0.31 5.14
N MET A 223 -1.32 -0.33 5.08
CA MET A 223 -0.58 -1.38 4.39
C MET A 223 0.59 -1.87 5.24
N LEU A 224 0.73 -3.18 5.36
CA LEU A 224 1.89 -3.84 5.95
C LEU A 224 2.56 -4.70 4.87
N VAL A 225 3.88 -4.69 4.77
CA VAL A 225 4.63 -5.63 3.91
C VAL A 225 5.64 -6.36 4.76
N TYR A 226 5.59 -7.68 4.73
CA TYR A 226 6.65 -8.49 5.29
C TYR A 226 7.55 -9.04 4.18
N GLN A 227 8.84 -8.77 4.26
CA GLN A 227 9.85 -9.26 3.31
C GLN A 227 10.70 -10.34 3.98
N PRO A 228 10.45 -11.65 3.71
CA PRO A 228 11.12 -12.74 4.42
C PRO A 228 12.64 -12.71 4.30
N THR A 229 13.17 -12.45 3.10
CA THR A 229 14.63 -12.40 2.85
C THR A 229 15.32 -11.29 3.64
N ALA A 230 14.68 -10.12 3.74
CA ALA A 230 15.20 -8.98 4.49
C ALA A 230 14.86 -9.06 5.98
N ARG A 231 13.96 -9.98 6.38
CA ARG A 231 13.43 -10.14 7.75
C ARG A 231 12.89 -8.83 8.30
N GLU A 232 12.11 -8.16 7.47
CA GLU A 232 11.70 -6.79 7.65
C GLU A 232 10.19 -6.67 7.50
N LEU A 233 9.58 -5.94 8.44
CA LEU A 233 8.19 -5.53 8.39
C LEU A 233 8.13 -4.03 8.09
N ARG A 234 7.52 -3.68 6.97
CA ARG A 234 7.19 -2.34 6.56
C ARG A 234 5.74 -2.03 6.94
N ILE A 235 5.49 -0.87 7.53
CA ILE A 235 4.14 -0.42 7.89
C ILE A 235 3.92 0.99 7.35
N ASN A 236 2.89 1.13 6.54
CA ASN A 236 2.33 2.37 6.05
C ASN A 236 0.95 2.55 6.71
N ALA A 237 0.93 3.35 7.77
CA ALA A 237 -0.28 3.67 8.51
C ALA A 237 -0.22 5.10 9.07
N GLY A 238 -1.38 5.72 9.26
CA GLY A 238 -1.50 7.14 9.59
C GLY A 238 -0.76 7.56 10.87
N THR A 239 -1.07 6.93 12.01
CA THR A 239 -0.57 7.37 13.33
C THR A 239 0.57 6.50 13.87
N HIS A 240 1.34 7.02 14.83
CA HIS A 240 2.38 6.23 15.49
C HIS A 240 1.77 5.08 16.28
N GLU A 241 0.64 5.33 16.94
CA GLU A 241 -0.12 4.39 17.74
C GLU A 241 -0.60 3.21 16.88
N ASP A 242 -1.11 3.49 15.68
CA ASP A 242 -1.51 2.45 14.72
C ASP A 242 -0.33 1.58 14.33
N ARG A 243 0.81 2.19 14.00
CA ARG A 243 2.03 1.46 13.66
C ARG A 243 2.49 0.55 14.80
N GLN A 244 2.34 0.99 16.05
CA GLN A 244 2.66 0.14 17.21
C GLN A 244 1.66 -1.01 17.39
N ILE A 245 0.36 -0.76 17.19
CA ILE A 245 -0.68 -1.79 17.21
C ILE A 245 -0.40 -2.85 16.15
N TYR A 246 -0.23 -2.44 14.90
CA TYR A 246 0.08 -3.32 13.78
C TYR A 246 1.35 -4.12 14.04
N ARG A 247 2.44 -3.47 14.43
CA ARG A 247 3.72 -4.15 14.72
C ARG A 247 3.56 -5.26 15.77
N LYS A 248 2.85 -4.97 16.88
CA LYS A 248 2.67 -5.93 17.97
C LYS A 248 1.74 -7.08 17.58
N LEU A 249 0.57 -6.76 17.02
CA LEU A 249 -0.40 -7.76 16.61
C LEU A 249 0.17 -8.65 15.50
N PHE A 250 0.91 -8.08 14.55
CA PHE A 250 1.57 -8.83 13.49
C PHE A 250 2.63 -9.78 14.08
N GLY A 251 3.49 -9.28 14.99
CA GLY A 251 4.44 -10.12 15.72
C GLY A 251 3.76 -11.28 16.45
N ARG A 252 2.66 -11.01 17.13
CA ARG A 252 1.88 -12.02 17.87
C ARG A 252 1.28 -13.09 16.97
N HIS A 253 0.52 -12.68 15.95
CA HIS A 253 -0.24 -13.60 15.12
C HIS A 253 0.66 -14.43 14.20
N PHE A 254 1.64 -13.80 13.56
CA PHE A 254 2.45 -14.48 12.56
C PHE A 254 3.74 -15.10 13.12
N PHE A 255 4.17 -14.71 14.32
CA PHE A 255 5.41 -15.20 14.93
C PHE A 255 5.29 -15.60 16.41
N GLY A 256 4.12 -15.45 17.04
CA GLY A 256 3.91 -15.81 18.44
C GLY A 256 4.55 -14.86 19.47
N ASP A 257 5.03 -13.68 19.06
CA ASP A 257 5.71 -12.71 19.94
C ASP A 257 5.34 -11.25 19.60
N ASP A 258 4.63 -10.57 20.49
CA ASP A 258 4.28 -9.13 20.35
C ASP A 258 5.50 -8.23 20.11
N ASN A 259 6.68 -8.66 20.56
CA ASN A 259 7.93 -7.94 20.42
C ASN A 259 8.83 -8.56 19.34
N HIS A 260 8.32 -9.43 18.46
CA HIS A 260 9.10 -10.02 17.37
C HIS A 260 9.83 -8.94 16.55
N PHE A 261 9.18 -7.79 16.39
CA PHE A 261 9.72 -6.55 15.83
C PHE A 261 9.90 -5.50 16.95
N PRO A 262 11.11 -5.35 17.54
CA PRO A 262 11.32 -4.52 18.72
C PRO A 262 11.22 -3.01 18.45
N GLY A 263 11.26 -2.58 17.19
CA GLY A 263 11.29 -1.16 16.79
C GLY A 263 12.54 -0.41 17.21
N THR A 264 13.64 -1.14 17.40
CA THR A 264 14.97 -0.56 17.45
C THR A 264 15.27 0.18 16.15
N ALA A 265 15.97 1.31 16.26
CA ALA A 265 16.41 2.08 15.11
C ALA A 265 17.30 1.23 14.18
N ILE A 266 16.86 1.01 12.95
CA ILE A 266 17.56 0.31 11.87
C ILE A 266 18.31 1.29 10.98
N TYR A 267 17.90 2.56 10.96
CA TYR A 267 18.56 3.61 10.19
C TYR A 267 19.40 4.54 11.08
N THR A 268 20.42 5.14 10.48
CA THR A 268 21.30 6.15 11.07
C THR A 268 21.67 7.17 10.00
N LEU A 269 22.03 8.38 10.43
CA LEU A 269 22.61 9.43 9.57
C LEU A 269 24.08 9.70 9.90
N GLU A 270 24.66 8.93 10.82
CA GLU A 270 26.04 9.09 11.27
C GLU A 270 27.10 9.04 10.14
N PRO A 271 26.92 8.28 9.03
CA PRO A 271 27.84 8.36 7.89
C PRO A 271 28.04 9.78 7.35
N LEU A 272 27.06 10.68 7.47
CA LEU A 272 27.23 12.09 7.08
C LEU A 272 28.28 12.82 7.93
N ARG A 273 28.46 12.41 9.19
CA ARG A 273 29.47 12.96 10.11
C ARG A 273 30.83 12.30 9.93
N THR A 274 30.85 10.96 9.83
CA THR A 274 32.09 10.20 9.81
C THR A 274 32.76 10.19 8.44
N ASP A 275 31.97 10.15 7.37
CA ASP A 275 32.45 9.87 6.01
C ASP A 275 32.22 11.03 5.03
N GLY A 276 31.37 12.00 5.40
CA GLY A 276 31.09 13.21 4.61
C GLY A 276 30.71 12.87 3.17
N LYS A 277 31.42 13.44 2.19
CA LYS A 277 31.24 13.13 0.75
C LYS A 277 31.29 11.65 0.41
N ARG A 278 32.10 10.84 1.13
CA ARG A 278 32.20 9.39 0.86
C ARG A 278 30.90 8.66 1.17
N ALA A 279 30.08 9.18 2.09
CA ALA A 279 28.77 8.59 2.40
C ALA A 279 27.79 8.68 1.21
N LEU A 280 28.04 9.56 0.23
CA LEU A 280 27.16 9.76 -0.92
C LEU A 280 27.61 9.00 -2.18
N VAL A 281 28.74 8.29 -2.15
CA VAL A 281 29.20 7.53 -3.33
C VAL A 281 28.11 6.53 -3.73
N CYS A 282 27.83 6.37 -5.02
CA CYS A 282 26.85 5.40 -5.51
C CYS A 282 27.29 4.65 -6.78
N SER A 283 28.55 4.83 -7.22
CA SER A 283 29.07 4.24 -8.46
C SER A 283 29.14 2.70 -8.44
N ASP A 284 29.06 2.09 -7.26
CA ASP A 284 29.00 0.64 -7.02
C ASP A 284 27.54 0.13 -6.87
N VAL A 285 26.54 0.98 -7.09
CA VAL A 285 25.12 0.63 -7.05
C VAL A 285 24.53 0.76 -8.45
N VAL A 286 24.14 -0.37 -9.04
CA VAL A 286 23.56 -0.43 -10.38
C VAL A 286 22.30 0.44 -10.45
N GLY A 287 22.25 1.33 -11.46
CA GLY A 287 21.11 2.20 -11.73
C GLY A 287 21.15 3.57 -11.04
N MET A 288 22.14 3.85 -10.19
CA MET A 288 22.34 5.16 -9.55
C MET A 288 23.55 5.88 -10.14
N GLU A 289 23.37 7.14 -10.55
CA GLU A 289 24.42 7.96 -11.18
C GLU A 289 25.01 9.00 -10.22
N LEU A 290 24.17 9.62 -9.40
CA LEU A 290 24.58 10.67 -8.47
C LEU A 290 23.64 10.70 -7.25
N VAL A 291 24.22 10.92 -6.07
CA VAL A 291 23.46 11.24 -4.85
C VAL A 291 23.97 12.57 -4.30
N THR A 292 23.03 13.49 -4.07
CA THR A 292 23.31 14.82 -3.51
C THR A 292 22.58 14.98 -2.18
N LEU A 293 23.28 15.39 -1.13
CA LEU A 293 22.65 15.78 0.14
C LEU A 293 22.05 17.19 -0.03
N ARG A 294 20.74 17.30 0.13
CA ARG A 294 19.99 18.56 0.00
C ARG A 294 19.64 19.18 1.33
N ARG A 295 19.34 18.34 2.33
CA ARG A 295 18.81 18.76 3.62
C ARG A 295 19.39 17.91 4.74
N ILE A 296 19.70 18.54 5.87
CA ILE A 296 19.92 17.84 7.13
C ILE A 296 19.21 18.58 8.26
N GLU A 297 18.53 17.82 9.11
CA GLU A 297 17.85 18.33 10.30
C GLU A 297 18.43 17.66 11.55
N PHE A 298 18.70 18.45 12.58
CA PHE A 298 19.22 17.93 13.85
C PHE A 298 18.77 18.77 15.05
N VAL A 299 18.63 18.11 16.20
CA VAL A 299 18.34 18.77 17.47
C VAL A 299 19.65 19.15 18.15
N VAL A 300 19.89 20.45 18.32
CA VAL A 300 21.09 21.02 18.97
C VAL A 300 21.11 20.69 20.46
N GLY A 301 19.92 20.61 21.08
CA GLY A 301 19.73 20.30 22.50
C GLY A 301 19.04 21.41 23.27
N GLY A 302 19.15 21.37 24.59
CA GLY A 302 18.53 22.33 25.51
C GLY A 302 17.08 22.03 25.87
N MET A 303 16.57 22.72 26.91
CA MET A 303 15.23 22.51 27.47
C MET A 303 14.09 22.71 26.45
N PHE A 304 14.34 23.52 25.42
CA PHE A 304 13.34 23.89 24.42
C PHE A 304 13.43 23.05 23.13
N ARG A 305 14.27 22.00 23.09
CA ARG A 305 14.48 21.14 21.92
C ARG A 305 14.79 21.95 20.65
N LEU A 306 15.75 22.88 20.74
CA LEU A 306 16.18 23.68 19.60
C LEU A 306 16.59 22.77 18.44
N THR A 307 15.97 23.00 17.28
CA THR A 307 16.19 22.24 16.06
C THR A 307 16.74 23.18 15.00
N GLU A 308 17.77 22.72 14.31
CA GLU A 308 18.33 23.40 13.14
C GLU A 308 18.09 22.56 11.89
N THR A 309 17.88 23.24 10.78
CA THR A 309 17.77 22.65 9.46
C THR A 309 18.72 23.39 8.54
N TRP A 310 19.63 22.65 7.91
CA TRP A 310 20.49 23.19 6.86
C TRP A 310 20.06 22.60 5.53
N GLU A 311 19.82 23.46 4.55
CA GLU A 311 19.27 23.08 3.25
C GLU A 311 19.96 23.88 2.14
N ALA A 312 20.35 23.20 1.06
CA ALA A 312 21.00 23.80 -0.10
C ALA A 312 20.85 22.90 -1.33
N ASP A 313 21.20 23.42 -2.51
CA ASP A 313 21.10 22.64 -3.73
C ASP A 313 22.07 21.44 -3.78
N ASP A 314 23.24 21.63 -3.18
CA ASP A 314 24.21 20.61 -2.82
C ASP A 314 24.84 21.06 -1.50
N LEU A 315 24.37 20.51 -0.39
CA LEU A 315 24.77 20.92 0.94
C LEU A 315 26.25 20.64 1.22
N LEU A 316 26.77 19.53 0.70
CA LEU A 316 28.18 19.23 0.87
C LEU A 316 29.06 20.14 0.03
N ALA A 317 28.67 20.48 -1.21
CA ALA A 317 29.41 21.46 -2.01
C ALA A 317 29.40 22.85 -1.36
N ALA A 318 28.23 23.30 -0.88
CA ALA A 318 28.09 24.59 -0.19
C ALA A 318 28.95 24.68 1.08
N MET A 319 29.23 23.55 1.74
CA MET A 319 30.07 23.46 2.94
C MET A 319 31.50 22.95 2.67
N ASN A 320 32.01 23.09 1.43
CA ASN A 320 33.38 22.70 1.04
C ASN A 320 33.72 21.21 1.28
N GLY A 321 32.70 20.34 1.27
CA GLY A 321 32.84 18.88 1.28
C GLY A 321 32.68 18.19 2.63
N ALA A 322 32.43 18.93 3.71
CA ALA A 322 32.10 18.36 5.00
C ALA A 322 31.00 19.18 5.68
N VAL A 323 29.93 18.51 6.13
CA VAL A 323 28.95 19.14 7.01
C VAL A 323 29.53 19.08 8.42
N ASN A 324 29.95 20.22 8.98
CA ASN A 324 30.41 20.32 10.37
C ASN A 324 29.23 20.27 11.34
N ILE A 325 28.54 19.13 11.35
CA ILE A 325 27.38 18.88 12.20
C ILE A 325 27.85 18.85 13.65
N PRO A 326 27.21 19.58 14.58
CA PRO A 326 27.60 19.52 16.00
C PRO A 326 27.61 18.08 16.51
N HIS A 327 28.72 17.63 17.09
CA HIS A 327 28.89 16.23 17.53
C HIS A 327 27.82 15.77 18.52
N ASN A 328 27.38 16.67 19.41
CA ASN A 328 26.39 16.38 20.45
C ASN A 328 24.94 16.56 19.97
N SER A 329 24.71 16.96 18.71
CA SER A 329 23.35 17.06 18.20
C SER A 329 22.76 15.69 17.91
N ARG A 330 21.43 15.58 17.95
CA ARG A 330 20.73 14.37 17.51
C ARG A 330 20.24 14.57 16.09
N LEU A 331 20.78 13.80 15.14
CA LEU A 331 20.32 13.80 13.75
C LEU A 331 18.85 13.31 13.66
N VAL A 332 18.02 14.04 12.92
CA VAL A 332 16.57 13.81 12.79
C VAL A 332 16.21 13.36 11.39
N GLU A 333 16.74 14.03 10.37
CA GLU A 333 16.41 13.76 8.96
C GLU A 333 17.59 14.09 8.04
N GLY A 334 17.78 13.27 7.01
CA GLY A 334 18.62 13.57 5.86
C GLY A 334 17.78 13.49 4.59
N GLY A 335 17.78 14.58 3.81
CA GLY A 335 17.12 14.66 2.50
C GLY A 335 18.14 14.56 1.38
N PHE A 336 17.92 13.61 0.47
CA PHE A 336 18.81 13.29 -0.64
C PHE A 336 18.07 13.46 -1.96
N SER A 337 18.75 14.03 -2.95
CA SER A 337 18.32 14.00 -4.34
C SER A 337 19.14 12.95 -5.08
N ILE A 338 18.48 11.99 -5.72
CA ILE A 338 19.11 10.83 -6.35
C ILE A 338 18.83 10.87 -7.85
N LYS A 339 19.91 10.87 -8.63
CA LYS A 339 19.85 10.70 -10.08
C LYS A 339 19.95 9.22 -10.42
N PHE A 340 18.91 8.70 -11.05
CA PHE A 340 18.87 7.33 -11.57
C PHE A 340 19.15 7.31 -13.08
N SER A 341 19.72 6.20 -13.56
CA SER A 341 20.04 6.01 -14.98
C SER A 341 18.83 5.95 -15.90
N ASP A 342 17.68 5.54 -15.37
CA ASP A 342 16.41 5.43 -16.09
C ASP A 342 15.63 6.77 -16.14
N SER A 343 16.14 7.83 -15.51
CA SER A 343 15.37 9.05 -15.24
C SER A 343 16.17 10.31 -15.54
N LYS A 344 15.62 11.21 -16.36
CA LYS A 344 16.22 12.53 -16.58
C LYS A 344 16.17 13.40 -15.32
N ILE A 345 15.09 13.29 -14.55
CA ILE A 345 14.83 14.11 -13.36
C ILE A 345 15.29 13.33 -12.12
N PRO A 346 16.15 13.90 -11.27
CA PRO A 346 16.46 13.34 -9.96
C PRO A 346 15.21 13.19 -9.10
N ARG A 347 15.22 12.21 -8.19
CA ARG A 347 14.08 11.93 -7.30
C ARG A 347 14.51 12.05 -5.85
N ASP A 348 13.59 12.53 -5.01
CA ASP A 348 13.88 12.80 -3.61
C ASP A 348 13.69 11.58 -2.72
N VAL A 349 14.61 11.42 -1.78
CA VAL A 349 14.56 10.43 -0.70
C VAL A 349 14.81 11.14 0.63
N ALA A 350 13.93 10.92 1.60
CA ALA A 350 14.14 11.43 2.96
C ALA A 350 14.30 10.26 3.94
N LEU A 351 15.39 10.24 4.69
CA LEU A 351 15.73 9.21 5.67
C LEU A 351 15.69 9.79 7.08
N ARG A 352 14.98 9.11 7.99
CA ARG A 352 14.98 9.42 9.42
C ARG A 352 15.47 8.23 10.24
N PRO A 353 16.38 8.43 11.21
CA PRO A 353 16.82 7.39 12.14
C PRO A 353 15.68 6.74 12.96
N SER A 354 14.50 7.35 13.00
CA SER A 354 13.27 6.78 13.57
C SER A 354 12.61 5.71 12.67
N ASN A 355 13.40 4.97 11.91
CA ASN A 355 12.98 3.93 10.97
C ASN A 355 12.07 4.40 9.82
N MET A 356 12.06 5.68 9.51
CA MET A 356 11.20 6.21 8.46
C MET A 356 12.03 6.51 7.22
N ILE A 357 11.56 6.05 6.07
CA ILE A 357 12.06 6.52 4.78
C ILE A 357 10.88 6.88 3.88
N TYR A 358 11.07 7.98 3.17
CA TYR A 358 10.18 8.45 2.13
C TYR A 358 10.90 8.32 0.79
N TYR A 359 10.20 7.73 -0.18
CA TYR A 359 10.62 7.69 -1.57
C TYR A 359 9.62 8.47 -2.39
N GLN A 360 10.09 9.28 -3.34
CA GLN A 360 9.21 9.92 -4.31
C GLN A 360 8.45 8.89 -5.17
N ARG A 361 9.07 7.73 -5.46
CA ARG A 361 8.42 6.57 -6.08
C ARG A 361 8.80 5.29 -5.34
N ASP A 362 7.84 4.41 -5.07
CA ASP A 362 8.09 3.14 -4.36
C ASP A 362 9.07 2.22 -5.14
N SER A 363 9.11 2.31 -6.47
CA SER A 363 10.06 1.59 -7.32
C SER A 363 11.53 1.94 -7.03
N ASP A 364 11.82 3.14 -6.53
CA ASP A 364 13.19 3.61 -6.28
C ASP A 364 13.86 2.81 -5.15
N ARG A 365 13.04 2.21 -4.26
CA ARG A 365 13.45 1.40 -3.12
C ARG A 365 14.47 0.32 -3.50
N VAL A 366 14.26 -0.35 -4.63
CA VAL A 366 15.10 -1.47 -5.11
C VAL A 366 16.55 -1.06 -5.30
N MET A 367 16.81 0.19 -5.68
CA MET A 367 18.16 0.73 -5.87
C MET A 367 18.68 1.43 -4.61
N VAL A 368 17.80 2.15 -3.89
CA VAL A 368 18.19 2.96 -2.73
C VAL A 368 18.52 2.10 -1.50
N GLU A 369 17.81 1.00 -1.26
CA GLU A 369 18.09 0.12 -0.11
C GLU A 369 19.52 -0.48 -0.13
N PRO A 370 20.01 -1.04 -1.26
CA PRO A 370 21.41 -1.45 -1.38
C PRO A 370 22.41 -0.33 -1.06
N TRP A 371 22.18 0.87 -1.58
CA TRP A 371 23.01 2.05 -1.30
C TRP A 371 23.04 2.38 0.19
N LEU A 372 21.88 2.43 0.85
CA LEU A 372 21.79 2.68 2.29
C LEU A 372 22.61 1.68 3.11
N ARG A 373 22.61 0.39 2.72
CA ARG A 373 23.38 -0.66 3.40
C ARG A 373 24.88 -0.51 3.14
N LEU A 374 25.28 -0.32 1.88
CA LEU A 374 26.69 -0.15 1.49
C LEU A 374 27.34 1.09 2.11
N ARG A 375 26.56 2.14 2.38
CA ARG A 375 27.02 3.38 3.01
C ARG A 375 26.81 3.44 4.51
N GLY A 376 26.30 2.37 5.12
CA GLY A 376 26.12 2.28 6.57
C GLY A 376 24.98 3.12 7.13
N PHE A 377 24.12 3.69 6.27
CA PHE A 377 22.87 4.35 6.69
C PHE A 377 21.86 3.35 7.24
N ALA A 378 21.85 2.11 6.73
CA ALA A 378 21.08 1.00 7.25
C ALA A 378 21.99 0.07 8.08
N ARG A 379 21.63 -0.16 9.34
CA ARG A 379 22.34 -1.06 10.25
C ARG A 379 22.10 -2.50 9.79
N ASN A 380 23.15 -3.14 9.28
CA ASN A 380 23.10 -4.47 8.70
C ASN A 380 22.41 -5.51 9.59
N GLY A 381 21.21 -5.93 9.23
CA GLY A 381 20.77 -7.32 9.38
C GLY A 381 21.42 -8.15 8.27
N HIS A 382 22.66 -8.57 8.49
CA HIS A 382 23.46 -9.53 7.68
C HIS A 382 22.97 -9.82 6.24
N LEU A 383 23.28 -8.95 5.28
CA LEU A 383 23.27 -9.28 3.84
C LEU A 383 24.68 -9.31 3.22
N LEU A 384 25.72 -9.19 4.06
CA LEU A 384 27.11 -9.31 3.65
C LEU A 384 27.47 -10.72 3.14
N LEU A 385 26.70 -11.76 3.46
CA LEU A 385 27.05 -13.13 3.07
C LEU A 385 26.57 -13.54 1.68
N VAL A 386 25.47 -12.98 1.16
CA VAL A 386 24.97 -13.41 -0.17
C VAL A 386 25.78 -12.79 -1.31
N PHE A 387 26.21 -11.53 -1.15
CA PHE A 387 27.09 -10.89 -2.14
C PHE A 387 28.54 -11.42 -2.10
N LEU A 388 29.06 -11.77 -0.91
CA LEU A 388 30.37 -12.42 -0.80
C LEU A 388 30.34 -13.85 -1.36
N LEU A 389 29.28 -14.63 -1.15
CA LEU A 389 29.17 -15.97 -1.74
C LEU A 389 28.99 -15.94 -3.26
N GLY A 390 28.27 -14.96 -3.82
CA GLY A 390 28.17 -14.78 -5.27
C GLY A 390 29.50 -14.39 -5.92
N PHE A 391 30.28 -13.52 -5.27
CA PHE A 391 31.63 -13.18 -5.73
C PHE A 391 32.62 -14.36 -5.59
N VAL A 392 32.54 -15.12 -4.49
CA VAL A 392 33.38 -16.31 -4.30
C VAL A 392 33.01 -17.42 -5.30
N TYR A 393 31.74 -17.56 -5.66
CA TYR A 393 31.29 -18.55 -6.65
C TYR A 393 31.72 -18.19 -8.08
N CYS A 394 31.62 -16.92 -8.49
CA CYS A 394 32.19 -16.47 -9.77
C CYS A 394 33.71 -16.58 -9.79
N TRP A 395 34.39 -16.24 -8.68
CA TRP A 395 35.85 -16.32 -8.60
C TRP A 395 36.37 -17.77 -8.58
N LEU A 396 35.62 -18.71 -7.99
CA LEU A 396 35.93 -20.15 -8.05
C LEU A 396 35.71 -20.74 -9.45
N GLN A 397 34.68 -20.31 -10.18
CA GLN A 397 34.47 -20.75 -11.57
C GLN A 397 35.55 -20.23 -12.53
N ASP A 398 36.07 -19.02 -12.30
CA ASP A 398 37.20 -18.48 -13.07
C ASP A 398 38.53 -19.20 -12.75
N ILE A 399 38.72 -19.72 -11.52
CA ILE A 399 39.90 -20.54 -11.18
C ILE A 399 39.86 -21.91 -11.87
N ASP A 400 38.70 -22.56 -11.92
CA ASP A 400 38.56 -23.84 -12.63
C ASP A 400 38.73 -23.68 -14.15
N ALA A 401 38.33 -22.54 -14.72
CA ALA A 401 38.59 -22.19 -16.11
C ALA A 401 40.08 -21.91 -16.40
N VAL A 402 40.81 -21.34 -15.44
CA VAL A 402 42.27 -21.10 -15.56
C VAL A 402 43.08 -22.38 -15.35
N LEU A 403 42.69 -23.25 -14.43
CA LEU A 403 43.34 -24.54 -14.19
C LEU A 403 43.15 -25.54 -15.33
N SER A 404 42.04 -25.45 -16.08
CA SER A 404 41.78 -26.27 -17.27
C SER A 404 42.50 -25.80 -18.54
N CYS A 405 43.20 -24.66 -18.49
CA CYS A 405 44.02 -24.13 -19.59
C CYS A 405 45.54 -24.31 -19.37
N LEU A 406 45.96 -24.96 -18.28
CA LEU A 406 47.36 -25.29 -18.07
C LEU A 406 47.78 -26.47 -18.97
N PRO A 407 48.84 -26.34 -19.76
CA PRO A 407 49.34 -27.45 -20.58
C PRO A 407 49.89 -28.55 -19.68
N ASP A 408 49.51 -29.80 -19.99
CA ASP A 408 49.95 -30.98 -19.25
C ASP A 408 51.48 -31.07 -19.20
N GLY A 409 52.00 -30.92 -17.97
CA GLY A 409 53.33 -31.37 -17.61
C GLY A 409 54.31 -30.27 -17.24
N ILE A 410 54.32 -29.89 -15.96
CA ILE A 410 55.56 -29.75 -15.17
C ILE A 410 55.24 -30.22 -13.74
N THR A 411 55.82 -31.35 -13.36
CA THR A 411 55.93 -31.85 -11.97
C THR A 411 56.79 -30.97 -11.11
#